data_AF-A0A974VL12-F1
#
_entry.id   AF-A0A974VL12-F1
#
_cell.length_a   1.000
_cell.length_b   1.000
_cell.length_c   1.000
_cell.angle_alpha   90.00
_cell.angle_beta   90.00
_cell.angle_gamma   90.00
#
_symmetry.space_group_name_H-M   'P 1'
#
loop_
_entity.id
_entity.type
_entity.pdbx_description
1 polymer ?
#
loop_
_entity_poly.entity_id
_entity_poly.type
_entity_poly.pdbx_seq_one_letter_code
_entity_poly.pdbx_strand_id
1 'polypeptide(L)'
;MATPLALETPRSLEWRTRATRRAIELATTGRTFTADELHTPAVGEPNHHTKWGSIMRDKQVLKCVEFIGYTKSTRTGGVLSVWQGRPLIAQQVLQSLEQDGEHTA
;
A
#
# COMPACT_ATOMS: atom_id res chain seq x y z
N MET A 1 11.21 20.77 24.06
CA MET A 1 12.10 19.93 23.25
C MET A 1 11.31 19.47 22.03
N ALA A 2 11.63 19.99 20.85
CA ALA A 2 10.96 19.60 19.61
C ALA A 2 11.58 18.30 19.10
N THR A 3 10.77 17.24 18.99
CA THR A 3 11.17 15.98 18.35
C THR A 3 11.63 16.29 16.92
N PRO A 4 12.84 15.89 16.51
CA PRO A 4 13.26 16.13 15.14
C PRO A 4 12.30 15.38 14.21
N LEU A 5 11.72 16.14 13.27
CA LEU A 5 10.96 15.60 12.14
C LEU A 5 11.88 14.62 11.44
N ALA A 6 11.71 13.32 11.68
CA ALA A 6 12.55 12.29 11.11
C ALA A 6 12.42 12.39 9.59
N LEU A 7 13.42 13.00 8.95
CA LEU A 7 13.57 13.01 7.50
C LEU A 7 13.56 11.55 7.07
N GLU A 8 12.50 11.17 6.37
CA GLU A 8 12.36 9.83 5.80
C GLU A 8 13.63 9.54 4.98
N THR A 9 14.46 8.61 5.46
CA THR A 9 15.67 8.18 4.76
C THR A 9 15.31 7.59 3.39
N PRO A 10 16.20 7.57 2.39
CA PRO A 10 15.91 7.00 1.07
C PRO A 10 15.34 5.56 1.13
N ARG A 11 15.83 4.72 2.05
CA ARG A 11 15.26 3.38 2.33
C ARG A 11 13.81 3.41 2.82
N SER A 12 13.44 4.46 3.57
CA SER A 12 12.08 4.66 4.04
C SER A 12 11.12 5.17 2.93
N LEU A 13 11.63 5.62 1.79
CA LEU A 13 10.80 5.83 0.58
C LEU A 13 10.62 4.52 -0.20
N GLU A 14 11.64 3.66 -0.26
CA GLU A 14 11.58 2.41 -1.04
C GLU A 14 10.50 1.45 -0.55
N TRP A 15 10.38 1.21 0.76
CA TRP A 15 9.33 0.29 1.27
C TRP A 15 7.93 0.84 0.94
N ARG A 16 7.75 2.16 1.00
CA ARG A 16 6.45 2.81 0.72
C ARG A 16 6.08 2.62 -0.74
N THR A 17 7.02 2.88 -1.66
CA THR A 17 6.80 2.66 -3.09
C THR A 17 6.49 1.19 -3.39
N ARG A 18 7.23 0.25 -2.79
CA ARG A 18 6.97 -1.19 -2.94
C ARG A 18 5.62 -1.60 -2.35
N ALA A 19 5.23 -1.03 -1.21
CA ALA A 19 3.95 -1.30 -0.56
C ALA A 19 2.77 -0.75 -1.39
N THR A 20 2.91 0.46 -1.94
CA THR A 20 1.94 1.06 -2.86
C THR A 20 1.77 0.20 -4.11
N ARG A 21 2.88 -0.19 -4.76
CA ARG A 21 2.84 -1.11 -5.91
C ARG A 21 2.14 -2.43 -5.55
N ARG A 22 2.49 -3.02 -4.41
CA ARG A 22 1.89 -4.27 -3.96
C ARG A 22 0.38 -4.15 -3.71
N ALA A 23 -0.06 -3.03 -3.14
CA ALA A 23 -1.50 -2.77 -2.95
C ALA A 23 -2.24 -2.67 -4.29
N ILE A 24 -1.63 -2.04 -5.31
CA ILE A 24 -2.18 -1.96 -6.66
C ILE A 24 -2.21 -3.36 -7.32
N GLU A 25 -1.17 -4.17 -7.17
CA GLU A 25 -1.15 -5.57 -7.63
C GLU A 25 -2.27 -6.39 -7.00
N LEU A 26 -2.46 -6.31 -5.69
CA LEU A 26 -3.57 -6.97 -5.00
C LEU A 26 -4.92 -6.50 -5.54
N ALA A 27 -5.05 -5.20 -5.84
CA ALA A 27 -6.26 -4.64 -6.41
C ALA A 27 -6.57 -5.18 -7.82
N THR A 28 -5.57 -5.59 -8.61
CA THR A 28 -5.80 -6.23 -9.92
C THR A 28 -6.56 -7.55 -9.83
N THR A 29 -6.51 -8.23 -8.67
CA THR A 29 -7.17 -9.52 -8.46
C THR A 29 -8.69 -9.40 -8.27
N GLY A 30 -9.19 -8.20 -7.94
CA GLY A 30 -10.60 -7.96 -7.62
C GLY A 30 -11.08 -8.55 -6.28
N ARG A 31 -10.18 -9.21 -5.56
CA ARG A 31 -10.47 -9.79 -4.24
C ARG A 31 -10.50 -8.72 -3.16
N THR A 32 -11.07 -9.10 -2.02
CA THR A 32 -10.97 -8.31 -0.80
C THR A 32 -9.63 -8.57 -0.13
N PHE A 33 -9.02 -7.52 0.42
CA PHE A 33 -7.76 -7.62 1.14
C PHE A 33 -7.63 -6.55 2.23
N THR A 34 -6.66 -6.72 3.13
CA THR A 34 -6.36 -5.78 4.21
C THR A 34 -4.92 -5.27 4.15
N ALA A 35 -4.61 -4.25 4.95
CA ALA A 35 -3.24 -3.75 5.07
C ALA A 35 -2.25 -4.80 5.62
N ASP A 36 -2.72 -5.85 6.32
CA ASP A 36 -1.85 -6.93 6.79
C ASP A 36 -1.31 -7.77 5.61
N GLU A 37 -1.99 -7.83 4.46
CA GLU A 37 -1.53 -8.56 3.27
C GLU A 37 -0.43 -7.83 2.48
N LEU A 38 -0.16 -6.57 2.83
CA LEU A 38 1.01 -5.84 2.32
C LEU A 38 2.29 -6.29 3.00
N HIS A 39 2.18 -6.98 4.14
CA HIS A 39 3.28 -7.50 4.92
C HIS A 39 3.89 -8.72 4.19
N THR A 40 4.90 -8.45 3.37
CA THR A 40 5.65 -9.50 2.66
C THR A 40 7.14 -9.19 2.72
N PRO A 41 8.02 -10.22 2.75
CA PRO A 41 9.47 -10.00 2.74
C PRO A 41 9.98 -9.13 1.58
N ALA A 42 9.28 -9.14 0.45
CA ALA A 42 9.63 -8.37 -0.75
C ALA A 42 9.38 -6.86 -0.60
N VAL A 43 8.39 -6.46 0.20
CA VAL A 43 8.04 -5.05 0.43
C VAL A 43 8.98 -4.38 1.44
N GLY A 44 9.50 -5.17 2.39
CA GLY A 44 10.25 -4.66 3.54
C GLY A 44 9.33 -4.18 4.67
N GLU A 45 9.91 -3.70 5.77
CA GLU A 45 9.17 -3.29 6.98
C GLU A 45 9.32 -1.78 7.22
N PRO A 46 8.22 -1.04 7.47
CA PRO A 46 8.32 0.32 7.96
C PRO A 46 8.88 0.35 9.39
N ASN A 47 9.51 1.46 9.76
CA ASN A 47 9.99 1.69 11.14
C ASN A 47 8.87 1.64 12.20
N HIS A 48 7.60 1.79 11.79
CA HIS A 48 6.43 1.71 12.67
C HIS A 48 5.27 0.97 12.00
N HIS A 49 4.63 0.07 12.75
CA HIS A 49 3.52 -0.78 12.28
C HIS A 49 2.30 0.00 11.79
N THR A 50 2.06 1.21 12.32
CA THR A 50 0.93 2.06 11.92
C THR A 50 1.04 2.59 10.49
N LYS A 51 2.23 2.55 9.88
CA LYS A 51 2.44 3.02 8.51
C LYS A 51 1.78 2.13 7.45
N TRP A 52 1.52 0.86 7.74
CA TRP A 52 0.82 -0.04 6.80
C TRP A 52 -0.59 0.44 6.45
N GLY A 53 -1.36 0.90 7.45
CA GLY A 53 -2.69 1.46 7.22
C GLY A 53 -2.66 2.77 6.41
N SER A 54 -1.54 3.51 6.45
CA SER A 54 -1.39 4.74 5.67
C SER A 54 -1.24 4.50 4.17
N ILE A 55 -0.71 3.34 3.76
CA ILE A 55 -0.58 2.94 2.34
C ILE A 55 -1.95 2.83 1.68
N MET A 56 -2.94 2.26 2.38
CA MET A 56 -4.30 2.14 1.86
C MET A 56 -5.02 3.49 1.69
N ARG A 57 -4.44 4.58 2.21
CA ARG A 57 -4.93 5.95 2.02
C ARG A 57 -4.14 6.72 0.97
N ASP A 58 -3.18 6.07 0.31
CA ASP A 58 -2.45 6.68 -0.79
C ASP A 58 -3.38 6.93 -1.98
N LYS A 59 -3.23 8.08 -2.66
CA LYS A 59 -4.11 8.50 -3.74
C LYS A 59 -4.13 7.52 -4.91
N GLN A 60 -3.01 6.86 -5.21
CA GLN A 60 -2.95 5.87 -6.29
C GLN A 60 -3.72 4.60 -5.90
N VAL A 61 -3.57 4.15 -4.65
CA VAL A 61 -4.29 2.98 -4.12
C VAL A 61 -5.78 3.25 -4.07
N LEU A 62 -6.21 4.42 -3.57
CA LEU A 62 -7.63 4.79 -3.46
C LEU A 62 -8.39 4.81 -4.79
N LYS A 63 -7.71 4.99 -5.92
CA LYS A 63 -8.34 4.85 -7.25
C LYS A 63 -8.60 3.38 -7.61
N CYS A 64 -7.70 2.51 -7.16
CA CYS A 64 -7.68 1.08 -7.50
C CYS A 64 -8.53 0.22 -6.56
N VAL A 65 -8.97 0.75 -5.42
CA VAL A 65 -9.71 -0.02 -4.42
C VAL A 65 -10.99 0.68 -3.97
N GLU A 66 -11.90 -0.10 -3.40
CA GLU A 66 -13.12 0.38 -2.75
C GLU A 66 -13.14 -0.06 -1.29
N PHE A 67 -13.54 0.85 -0.40
CA PHE A 67 -13.76 0.50 0.99
C PHE A 67 -15.06 -0.29 1.15
N ILE A 68 -14.99 -1.48 1.75
CA ILE A 68 -16.13 -2.39 1.89
C ILE A 68 -16.48 -2.73 3.35
N GLY A 69 -15.62 -2.40 4.30
CA GLY A 69 -15.92 -2.58 5.72
C GLY A 69 -14.71 -2.75 6.61
N TYR A 70 -14.93 -3.39 7.75
CA TYR A 70 -13.90 -3.61 8.76
C TYR A 70 -13.83 -5.09 9.15
N THR A 71 -12.64 -5.56 9.50
CA THR A 71 -12.42 -6.89 10.07
C THR A 71 -11.45 -6.81 11.25
N LYS A 72 -11.38 -7.88 12.05
CA LYS A 72 -10.41 -7.97 13.15
C LYS A 72 -9.06 -8.43 12.61
N SER A 73 -7.99 -7.73 12.94
CA SER A 73 -6.62 -8.17 12.66
C SER A 73 -6.35 -9.47 13.42
N THR A 74 -5.91 -10.49 12.69
CA THR A 74 -5.42 -11.74 13.28
C THR A 74 -4.04 -11.57 13.92
N ARG A 75 -3.31 -10.50 13.58
CA ARG A 75 -1.95 -10.22 14.06
C ARG A 75 -1.90 -9.35 15.31
N THR A 76 -2.67 -8.27 15.31
CA THR A 76 -2.62 -7.25 16.39
C THR A 76 -3.85 -7.25 17.29
N GLY A 77 -4.90 -8.00 16.92
CA GLY A 77 -6.19 -8.01 17.62
C GLY A 77 -7.03 -6.75 17.45
N GLY A 78 -6.51 -5.72 16.76
CA GLY A 78 -7.20 -4.48 16.45
C GLY A 78 -8.16 -4.58 15.26
N VAL A 79 -8.75 -3.46 14.85
CA VAL A 79 -9.64 -3.39 13.68
C VAL A 79 -8.87 -2.93 12.44
N LEU A 80 -9.08 -3.62 11.32
CA LEU A 80 -8.52 -3.31 10.01
C LEU A 80 -9.63 -2.91 9.04
N SER A 81 -9.33 -1.95 8.19
CA SER A 81 -10.15 -1.69 7.00
C SER A 81 -9.97 -2.80 5.98
N VAL A 82 -11.08 -3.24 5.40
CA VAL A 82 -11.13 -4.19 4.28
C VAL A 82 -11.40 -3.41 3.01
N TRP A 83 -10.65 -3.74 1.96
CA TRP A 83 -10.68 -3.08 0.68
C TRP A 83 -10.92 -4.08 -0.43
N GLN A 84 -11.74 -3.73 -1.42
CA GLN A 84 -11.97 -4.53 -2.61
C GLN A 84 -11.18 -3.97 -3.78
N GLY A 85 -10.43 -4.80 -4.48
CA GLY A 85 -9.77 -4.41 -5.72
C GLY A 85 -10.76 -4.03 -6.83
N ARG A 86 -10.39 -3.02 -7.63
CA ARG A 86 -11.05 -2.64 -8.88
C ARG A 86 -10.14 -3.02 -10.05
N PRO A 87 -10.26 -4.25 -10.61
CA PRO A 87 -9.27 -4.82 -11.52
C PRO A 87 -8.91 -3.93 -12.71
N LEU A 88 -9.91 -3.37 -13.39
CA LEU A 88 -9.72 -2.57 -14.60
C LEU A 88 -8.95 -1.28 -14.32
N ILE A 89 -9.27 -0.60 -13.22
CA ILE A 89 -8.59 0.64 -12.83
C ILE A 89 -7.17 0.32 -12.34
N ALA A 90 -7.03 -0.74 -11.53
CA ALA A 90 -5.74 -1.17 -11.00
C ALA A 90 -4.75 -1.54 -12.13
N GLN A 91 -5.21 -2.27 -13.15
CA GLN A 91 -4.40 -2.63 -14.32
C GLN A 91 -3.94 -1.38 -15.09
N GLN A 92 -4.84 -0.42 -15.32
CA GLN A 92 -4.50 0.82 -16.00
C GLN A 92 -3.45 1.62 -15.23
N VAL A 93 -3.61 1.74 -13.91
CA VAL A 93 -2.66 2.45 -13.05
C VAL A 93 -1.31 1.75 -13.01
N LEU A 94 -1.29 0.42 -12.94
CA LEU A 94 -0.05 -0.36 -12.94
C LEU A 94 0.73 -0.18 -14.25
N GLN A 95 0.04 -0.20 -15.40
CA GLN A 95 0.65 0.06 -16.71
C GLN A 95 1.24 1.47 -16.81
N SER A 96 0.54 2.49 -16.29
CA SER A 96 1.09 3.85 -16.27
C SER A 96 2.38 3.96 -15.43
N LEU A 97 2.44 3.26 -14.30
CA LEU A 97 3.63 3.25 -13.44
C LEU A 97 4.83 2.55 -14.09
N GLU A 98 4.60 1.56 -14.95
CA GLU A 98 5.67 0.87 -15.69
C GLU A 98 6.23 1.76 -16.81
N GLN A 99 5.38 2.49 -17.54
CA GLN A 99 5.80 3.39 -18.61
C GLN A 99 6.58 4.62 -18.10
N ASP A 100 6.22 5.17 -16.95
CA ASP A 100 6.95 6.28 -16.32
C ASP A 100 8.36 5.85 -15.83
N GLY A 101 8.54 4.57 -15.51
CA GLY A 101 9.83 4.00 -15.10
C GLY A 101 10.82 3.86 -16.26
N GLU A 102 10.35 3.63 -17.49
CA GLU A 102 11.19 3.46 -18.68
C GLU A 102 11.77 4.78 -19.23
N HIS A 103 11.17 5.94 -18.89
CA HIS A 103 11.67 7.25 -19.35
C HIS A 103 12.76 7.87 -18.47
N THR A 104 13.21 7.16 -17.42
CA THR A 104 14.23 7.64 -16.48
C THR A 104 15.45 6.71 -16.39
N ALA A 105 15.74 5.98 -17.46
CA ALA A 105 16.92 5.11 -17.60
C ALA A 105 17.92 5.69 -18.61
#